data_AF-A0A6G1JHK7-F1
#
_entry.id   AF-A0A6G1JHK7-F1
#
_cell.length_a   1.000
_cell.length_b   1.000
_cell.length_c   1.000
_cell.angle_alpha   90.00
_cell.angle_beta   90.00
_cell.angle_gamma   90.00
#
_symmetry.space_group_name_H-M   'P 1'
#
loop_
_entity.id
_entity.type
_entity.pdbx_description
1 polymer ?
#
loop_
_entity_poly.entity_id
_entity_poly.type
_entity_poly.pdbx_seq_one_letter_code
_entity_poly.pdbx_strand_id
1 'polypeptide(L)'
;MATADVQAPVEPAAALPDYVTDPDAVLKDQAHWRYGRAPDYSKTRKVFAETKTMSHEANSLPQLVENLVKNWEVEASFKPTLSDWRTVDHANYSFAINGSEPQNAEHMLKQGTYNAIIAPNEYYSPEYSDFASSHKTFKRMMPTFAWEVLEVYSGPPTVSFRWRHWGVMKNDYVGFNNKGEKVTAKAHGGAIDIQGVTVATVNDKLQLQSVRTWFDPMDMFRQIAPDGVVKKDAVDKSLSPGDALDSDMKAEIDQKPRPKETSTATPAIPDGHPSVNAQKLMKDAGCPFAGTSPKEAVTPYPPAAVDEAAKASGKADKLSHPNLPLRPSMMEVLKSGEQEGVGQDPYITPAPDSSS
;
A
#
# COMPACT_ATOMS: atom_id res chain seq x y z
N MET A 1 -54.85 -33.14 25.83
CA MET A 1 -54.73 -32.14 24.74
C MET A 1 -53.39 -31.46 24.92
N ALA A 2 -52.34 -31.94 24.26
CA ALA A 2 -51.03 -31.30 24.27
C ALA A 2 -51.05 -30.18 23.22
N THR A 3 -50.77 -28.96 23.65
CA THR A 3 -50.61 -27.79 22.77
C THR A 3 -49.33 -27.97 21.97
N ALA A 4 -49.47 -28.13 20.65
CA ALA A 4 -48.36 -28.14 19.72
C ALA A 4 -47.71 -26.74 19.71
N ASP A 5 -46.42 -26.71 20.02
CA ASP A 5 -45.58 -25.53 19.88
C ASP A 5 -45.43 -25.26 18.38
N VAL A 6 -46.05 -24.18 17.89
CA VAL A 6 -45.93 -23.75 16.50
C VAL A 6 -44.60 -23.02 16.37
N GLN A 7 -43.60 -23.75 15.90
CA GLN A 7 -42.29 -23.20 15.57
C GLN A 7 -42.46 -22.11 14.51
N ALA A 8 -42.10 -20.87 14.86
CA ALA A 8 -42.15 -19.73 13.96
C ALA A 8 -41.29 -20.01 12.70
N PRO A 9 -41.67 -19.48 11.52
CA PRO A 9 -40.91 -19.69 10.29
C PRO A 9 -39.48 -19.18 10.49
N VAL A 10 -38.50 -20.06 10.26
CA VAL A 10 -37.09 -19.69 10.20
C VAL A 10 -36.93 -18.75 9.00
N GLU A 11 -36.62 -17.49 9.28
CA GLU A 11 -36.30 -16.48 8.26
C GLU A 11 -35.15 -17.02 7.38
N PRO A 12 -35.24 -16.95 6.04
CA PRO A 12 -34.18 -17.48 5.19
C PRO A 12 -32.86 -16.77 5.52
N ALA A 13 -31.81 -17.55 5.78
CA ALA A 13 -30.48 -17.03 6.03
C ALA A 13 -30.12 -16.03 4.92
N ALA A 14 -29.72 -14.82 5.30
CA ALA A 14 -29.32 -13.79 4.35
C ALA A 14 -28.21 -14.36 3.45
N ALA A 15 -28.39 -14.24 2.13
CA ALA A 15 -27.40 -14.70 1.17
C ALA A 15 -26.07 -13.96 1.41
N LEU A 16 -24.96 -14.67 1.28
CA LEU A 16 -23.63 -14.06 1.38
C LEU A 16 -23.46 -12.97 0.31
N PRO A 17 -22.78 -11.85 0.62
CA PRO A 17 -22.46 -10.84 -0.36
C PRO A 17 -21.62 -11.42 -1.53
N ASP A 18 -21.81 -10.89 -2.72
CA ASP A 18 -21.08 -11.32 -3.93
C ASP A 18 -19.56 -11.19 -3.76
N TYR A 19 -19.07 -10.11 -3.17
CA TYR A 19 -17.65 -9.82 -2.96
C TYR A 19 -16.91 -10.77 -2.00
N VAL A 20 -17.62 -11.66 -1.30
CA VAL A 20 -17.00 -12.78 -0.57
C VAL A 20 -17.11 -14.11 -1.31
N THR A 21 -18.00 -14.23 -2.27
CA THR A 21 -18.20 -15.47 -3.06
C THR A 21 -17.48 -15.46 -4.42
N ASP A 22 -17.15 -14.28 -4.93
CA ASP A 22 -16.51 -14.07 -6.23
C ASP A 22 -15.27 -13.16 -6.07
N PRO A 23 -14.06 -13.64 -6.40
CA PRO A 23 -12.82 -12.86 -6.26
C PRO A 23 -12.75 -11.63 -7.19
N ASP A 24 -13.63 -11.54 -8.19
CA ASP A 24 -13.65 -10.48 -9.20
C ASP A 24 -14.99 -9.72 -9.21
N ALA A 25 -15.77 -9.82 -8.12
CA ALA A 25 -17.08 -9.19 -8.00
C ALA A 25 -17.03 -7.68 -8.28
N VAL A 26 -16.10 -6.96 -7.65
CA VAL A 26 -16.03 -5.49 -7.74
C VAL A 26 -15.52 -4.99 -9.11
N LEU A 27 -14.86 -5.85 -9.89
CA LEU A 27 -14.44 -5.53 -11.27
C LEU A 27 -15.63 -5.38 -12.22
N LYS A 28 -16.81 -5.89 -11.82
CA LYS A 28 -18.05 -5.85 -12.59
C LYS A 28 -18.89 -4.60 -12.26
N ASP A 29 -18.44 -3.79 -11.30
CA ASP A 29 -19.17 -2.62 -10.84
C ASP A 29 -19.16 -1.49 -11.88
N GLN A 30 -20.25 -0.72 -11.90
CA GLN A 30 -20.28 0.60 -12.52
C GLN A 30 -19.75 1.62 -11.51
N ALA A 31 -18.45 1.84 -11.50
CA ALA A 31 -17.76 2.70 -10.54
C ALA A 31 -16.96 3.81 -11.24
N HIS A 32 -16.62 4.85 -10.49
CA HIS A 32 -15.63 5.83 -10.94
C HIS A 32 -14.27 5.18 -10.84
N TRP A 33 -13.66 4.84 -11.98
CA TRP A 33 -12.35 4.22 -12.00
C TRP A 33 -11.26 5.28 -12.08
N ARG A 34 -10.20 5.14 -11.26
CA ARG A 34 -9.04 6.03 -11.23
C ARG A 34 -8.40 6.24 -12.61
N TYR A 35 -8.47 5.24 -13.48
CA TYR A 35 -7.95 5.26 -14.85
C TYR A 35 -9.04 5.17 -15.92
N GLY A 36 -10.28 5.54 -15.58
CA GLY A 36 -11.42 5.55 -16.49
C GLY A 36 -11.97 4.18 -16.89
N ARG A 37 -11.38 3.07 -16.40
CA ARG A 37 -11.84 1.69 -16.62
C ARG A 37 -11.46 0.78 -15.46
N ALA A 38 -12.18 -0.33 -15.32
CA ALA A 38 -11.81 -1.41 -14.42
C ALA A 38 -10.39 -1.95 -14.77
N PRO A 39 -9.57 -2.28 -13.75
CA PRO A 39 -8.25 -2.87 -13.99
C PRO A 39 -8.38 -4.31 -14.52
N ASP A 40 -7.38 -4.75 -15.30
CA ASP A 40 -7.29 -6.13 -15.76
C ASP A 40 -6.40 -6.95 -14.81
N TYR A 41 -7.02 -7.87 -14.08
CA TYR A 41 -6.34 -8.81 -13.17
C TYR A 41 -6.08 -10.18 -13.80
N SER A 42 -6.43 -10.42 -15.06
CA SER A 42 -6.35 -11.75 -15.72
C SER A 42 -4.97 -12.40 -15.59
N LYS A 43 -3.89 -11.64 -15.79
CA LYS A 43 -2.51 -12.11 -15.65
C LYS A 43 -2.18 -12.49 -14.20
N THR A 44 -2.55 -11.65 -13.24
CA THR A 44 -2.34 -11.93 -11.80
C THR A 44 -3.16 -13.13 -11.34
N ARG A 45 -4.41 -13.28 -11.81
CA ARG A 45 -5.27 -14.43 -11.53
C ARG A 45 -4.72 -15.72 -12.11
N LYS A 46 -4.15 -15.67 -13.33
CA LYS A 46 -3.45 -16.81 -13.93
C LYS A 46 -2.24 -17.23 -13.09
N VAL A 47 -1.36 -16.28 -12.74
CA VAL A 47 -0.19 -16.56 -11.88
C VAL A 47 -0.63 -17.12 -10.53
N PHE A 48 -1.65 -16.55 -9.90
CA PHE A 48 -2.22 -17.07 -8.67
C PHE A 48 -2.67 -18.53 -8.84
N ALA A 49 -3.48 -18.84 -9.86
CA ALA A 49 -4.00 -20.18 -10.08
C ALA A 49 -2.89 -21.21 -10.32
N GLU A 50 -1.82 -20.82 -11.02
CA GLU A 50 -0.68 -21.68 -11.36
C GLU A 50 0.30 -21.88 -10.18
N THR A 51 0.41 -20.92 -9.26
CA THR A 51 1.52 -20.88 -8.27
C THR A 51 1.09 -20.79 -6.81
N LYS A 52 -0.22 -20.74 -6.53
CA LYS A 52 -0.75 -20.79 -5.16
C LYS A 52 -0.32 -22.08 -4.47
N THR A 53 -0.17 -22.00 -3.15
CA THR A 53 0.18 -23.16 -2.32
C THR A 53 -1.03 -23.73 -1.61
N MET A 54 -2.13 -22.96 -1.52
CA MET A 54 -3.33 -23.36 -0.82
C MET A 54 -4.48 -23.70 -1.77
N SER A 55 -5.29 -24.67 -1.34
CA SER A 55 -6.57 -25.00 -1.97
C SER A 55 -7.67 -24.93 -0.93
N HIS A 56 -8.56 -23.95 -1.07
CA HIS A 56 -9.68 -23.75 -0.16
C HIS A 56 -10.93 -24.46 -0.71
N GLU A 57 -11.68 -25.11 0.18
CA GLU A 57 -12.98 -25.67 -0.17
C GLU A 57 -13.95 -24.55 -0.57
N ALA A 58 -14.85 -24.85 -1.51
CA ALA A 58 -15.85 -23.90 -1.96
C ALA A 58 -16.75 -23.44 -0.79
N ASN A 59 -16.98 -22.14 -0.68
CA ASN A 59 -17.72 -21.48 0.41
C ASN A 59 -17.11 -21.66 1.81
N SER A 60 -15.87 -22.16 1.91
CA SER A 60 -15.16 -22.22 3.19
C SER A 60 -14.74 -20.83 3.65
N LEU A 61 -14.60 -20.64 4.96
CA LEU A 61 -14.17 -19.37 5.55
C LEU A 61 -12.84 -18.85 4.93
N PRO A 62 -11.79 -19.65 4.71
CA PRO A 62 -10.59 -19.20 4.02
C PRO A 62 -10.85 -18.65 2.60
N GLN A 63 -11.74 -19.29 1.83
CA GLN A 63 -12.11 -18.77 0.50
C GLN A 63 -12.86 -17.44 0.60
N LEU A 64 -13.80 -17.32 1.55
CA LEU A 64 -14.57 -16.08 1.75
C LEU A 64 -13.66 -14.91 2.15
N VAL A 65 -12.74 -15.16 3.08
CA VAL A 65 -11.70 -14.18 3.48
C VAL A 65 -10.82 -13.81 2.30
N GLU A 66 -10.42 -14.81 1.50
CA GLU A 66 -9.54 -14.57 0.36
C GLU A 66 -10.19 -13.66 -0.68
N ASN A 67 -11.45 -13.93 -1.01
CA ASN A 67 -12.22 -13.13 -1.95
C ASN A 67 -12.48 -11.72 -1.41
N LEU A 68 -12.79 -11.57 -0.11
CA LEU A 68 -12.99 -10.25 0.51
C LEU A 68 -11.75 -9.37 0.34
N VAL A 69 -10.56 -9.90 0.67
CA VAL A 69 -9.31 -9.14 0.58
C VAL A 69 -8.97 -8.80 -0.87
N LYS A 70 -9.15 -9.74 -1.80
CA LYS A 70 -8.92 -9.51 -3.24
C LYS A 70 -9.81 -8.40 -3.80
N ASN A 71 -11.09 -8.37 -3.42
CA ASN A 71 -12.00 -7.30 -3.83
C ASN A 71 -11.64 -5.97 -3.14
N TRP A 72 -11.38 -5.98 -1.84
CA TRP A 72 -10.99 -4.79 -1.08
C TRP A 72 -9.75 -4.10 -1.68
N GLU A 73 -8.73 -4.87 -2.07
CA GLU A 73 -7.51 -4.32 -2.68
C GLU A 73 -7.81 -3.63 -4.02
N VAL A 74 -8.67 -4.22 -4.85
CA VAL A 74 -9.11 -3.60 -6.12
C VAL A 74 -9.82 -2.28 -5.86
N GLU A 75 -10.72 -2.23 -4.87
CA GLU A 75 -11.41 -0.99 -4.51
C GLU A 75 -10.42 0.06 -4.01
N ALA A 76 -9.53 -0.33 -3.08
CA ALA A 76 -8.50 0.53 -2.49
C ALA A 76 -7.55 1.16 -3.50
N SER A 77 -7.15 0.39 -4.50
CA SER A 77 -6.19 0.83 -5.51
C SER A 77 -6.86 1.61 -6.65
N PHE A 78 -8.07 1.23 -7.08
CA PHE A 78 -8.64 1.70 -8.36
C PHE A 78 -9.93 2.52 -8.25
N LYS A 79 -10.63 2.54 -7.13
CA LYS A 79 -11.82 3.38 -6.93
C LYS A 79 -11.44 4.60 -6.09
N PRO A 80 -11.35 5.81 -6.67
CA PRO A 80 -10.90 7.01 -5.95
C PRO A 80 -11.99 7.61 -5.05
N THR A 81 -13.22 7.08 -5.10
CA THR A 81 -14.37 7.56 -4.34
C THR A 81 -14.81 6.48 -3.36
N LEU A 82 -14.88 6.82 -2.06
CA LEU A 82 -15.27 5.88 -1.01
C LEU A 82 -16.69 5.34 -1.19
N SER A 83 -17.61 6.12 -1.76
CA SER A 83 -18.99 5.67 -2.05
C SER A 83 -19.05 4.43 -2.95
N ASP A 84 -18.01 4.21 -3.76
CA ASP A 84 -17.96 3.08 -4.69
C ASP A 84 -17.37 1.82 -4.03
N TRP A 85 -16.93 1.89 -2.77
CA TRP A 85 -16.37 0.75 -2.02
C TRP A 85 -17.48 -0.02 -1.32
N ARG A 86 -17.66 -1.28 -1.67
CA ARG A 86 -18.71 -2.15 -1.08
C ARG A 86 -18.18 -3.01 0.06
N THR A 87 -16.87 -3.27 0.07
CA THR A 87 -16.20 -4.18 1.02
C THR A 87 -15.94 -3.60 2.40
N VAL A 88 -16.21 -2.30 2.61
CA VAL A 88 -15.91 -1.61 3.88
C VAL A 88 -17.15 -0.94 4.46
N ASP A 89 -17.23 -0.88 5.78
CA ASP A 89 -18.23 -0.10 6.51
C ASP A 89 -17.72 1.34 6.62
N HIS A 90 -18.20 2.22 5.74
CA HIS A 90 -17.63 3.57 5.55
C HIS A 90 -17.50 4.37 6.85
N ALA A 91 -18.46 4.23 7.76
CA ALA A 91 -18.48 5.00 9.01
C ALA A 91 -17.48 4.50 10.04
N ASN A 92 -17.15 3.20 10.01
CA ASN A 92 -16.34 2.54 11.04
C ASN A 92 -14.99 2.05 10.52
N TYR A 93 -14.74 2.15 9.21
CA TYR A 93 -13.56 1.59 8.57
C TYR A 93 -12.27 2.24 9.05
N SER A 94 -11.34 1.38 9.46
CA SER A 94 -9.98 1.76 9.82
C SER A 94 -8.97 0.69 9.43
N PHE A 95 -7.75 1.13 9.13
CA PHE A 95 -6.64 0.27 8.72
C PHE A 95 -5.36 0.68 9.46
N ALA A 96 -4.66 -0.29 10.06
CA ALA A 96 -3.42 -0.09 10.81
C ALA A 96 -2.40 -1.19 10.49
N ILE A 97 -1.12 -0.81 10.52
CA ILE A 97 0.00 -1.70 10.23
C ILE A 97 1.05 -1.65 11.32
N ASN A 98 1.55 -2.82 11.74
CA ASN A 98 2.70 -2.95 12.64
C ASN A 98 2.57 -2.13 13.94
N GLY A 99 1.34 -1.98 14.44
CA GLY A 99 1.05 -1.20 15.65
C GLY A 99 0.94 0.31 15.44
N SER A 100 0.86 0.80 14.19
CA SER A 100 0.56 2.19 13.89
C SER A 100 -0.86 2.57 14.34
N GLU A 101 -1.08 3.88 14.51
CA GLU A 101 -2.42 4.41 14.71
C GLU A 101 -3.35 4.06 13.54
N PRO A 102 -4.60 3.66 13.79
CA PRO A 102 -5.58 3.39 12.74
C PRO A 102 -5.85 4.61 11.86
N GLN A 103 -5.82 4.39 10.55
CA GLN A 103 -6.14 5.40 9.54
C GLN A 103 -7.50 5.11 8.91
N ASN A 104 -8.28 6.15 8.61
CA ASN A 104 -9.56 6.00 7.92
C ASN A 104 -9.39 5.81 6.40
N ALA A 105 -10.51 5.55 5.71
CA ALA A 105 -10.50 5.31 4.27
C ALA A 105 -10.06 6.53 3.46
N GLU A 106 -10.41 7.75 3.90
CA GLU A 106 -10.01 8.99 3.22
C GLU A 106 -8.49 9.18 3.23
N HIS A 107 -7.86 8.85 4.35
CA HIS A 107 -6.40 8.86 4.46
C HIS A 107 -5.77 7.84 3.51
N MET A 108 -6.30 6.62 3.45
CA MET A 108 -5.85 5.59 2.52
C MET A 108 -5.97 6.02 1.05
N LEU A 109 -7.10 6.63 0.67
CA LEU A 109 -7.34 7.16 -0.68
C LEU A 109 -6.33 8.24 -1.07
N LYS A 110 -5.95 9.08 -0.10
CA LYS A 110 -5.01 10.19 -0.30
C LYS A 110 -3.56 9.72 -0.43
N GLN A 111 -3.11 8.83 0.45
CA GLN A 111 -1.71 8.38 0.45
C GLN A 111 -1.44 7.29 -0.59
N GLY A 112 -2.41 6.42 -0.84
CA GLY A 112 -2.21 5.17 -1.57
C GLY A 112 -1.79 4.02 -0.67
N THR A 113 -2.12 2.81 -1.08
CA THR A 113 -1.88 1.57 -0.31
C THR A 113 -0.40 1.38 0.03
N TYR A 114 0.52 1.47 -0.93
CA TYR A 114 1.97 1.33 -0.67
C TYR A 114 2.52 2.34 0.34
N ASN A 115 2.10 3.60 0.25
CA ASN A 115 2.54 4.66 1.16
C ASN A 115 1.97 4.49 2.58
N ALA A 116 0.76 3.93 2.68
CA ALA A 116 0.14 3.62 3.96
C ALA A 116 0.78 2.40 4.65
N ILE A 117 1.43 1.49 3.90
CA ILE A 117 1.95 0.23 4.43
C ILE A 117 3.46 0.18 4.66
N ILE A 118 4.25 1.00 3.96
CA ILE A 118 5.72 0.97 4.04
C ILE A 118 6.23 2.20 4.79
N ALA A 119 6.75 1.98 5.99
CA ALA A 119 7.43 3.02 6.75
C ALA A 119 8.72 3.49 6.05
N PRO A 120 9.12 4.77 6.22
CA PRO A 120 10.38 5.28 5.69
C PRO A 120 11.57 4.42 6.10
N ASN A 121 12.37 4.00 5.12
CA ASN A 121 13.55 3.17 5.29
C ASN A 121 14.62 3.51 4.24
N GLU A 122 15.72 2.75 4.21
CA GLU A 122 16.86 3.03 3.32
C GLU A 122 16.61 2.75 1.83
N TYR A 123 15.48 2.12 1.49
CA TYR A 123 15.06 1.78 0.14
C TYR A 123 13.84 2.58 -0.33
N TYR A 124 12.94 2.92 0.60
CA TYR A 124 11.64 3.53 0.29
C TYR A 124 11.23 4.57 1.33
N SER A 125 10.58 5.65 0.88
CA SER A 125 9.94 6.61 1.75
C SER A 125 8.64 7.16 1.14
N PRO A 126 7.52 7.10 1.89
CA PRO A 126 6.26 7.74 1.49
C PRO A 126 6.37 9.28 1.46
N GLU A 127 7.37 9.88 2.10
CA GLU A 127 7.60 11.34 2.07
C GLU A 127 8.09 11.82 0.70
N TYR A 128 8.73 10.94 -0.08
CA TYR A 128 9.31 11.25 -1.39
C TYR A 128 8.63 10.48 -2.54
N SER A 129 7.53 9.78 -2.26
CA SER A 129 6.79 8.99 -3.24
C SER A 129 5.29 9.30 -3.17
N ASP A 130 4.69 9.62 -4.30
CA ASP A 130 3.23 9.78 -4.40
C ASP A 130 2.53 8.47 -4.82
N PHE A 131 1.22 8.51 -4.95
CA PHE A 131 0.43 7.36 -5.38
C PHE A 131 0.93 6.79 -6.74
N ALA A 132 1.20 7.66 -7.71
CA ALA A 132 1.56 7.24 -9.06
C ALA A 132 2.99 6.70 -9.11
N SER A 133 3.93 7.36 -8.43
CA SER A 133 5.33 6.95 -8.36
C SER A 133 5.48 5.62 -7.61
N SER A 134 4.78 5.43 -6.49
CA SER A 134 4.81 4.17 -5.73
C SER A 134 4.26 2.99 -6.53
N HIS A 135 3.10 3.17 -7.19
CA HIS A 135 2.52 2.14 -8.06
C HIS A 135 3.45 1.83 -9.24
N LYS A 136 4.08 2.85 -9.83
CA LYS A 136 5.04 2.67 -10.92
C LYS A 136 6.27 1.88 -10.47
N THR A 137 6.85 2.20 -9.32
CA THR A 137 7.98 1.47 -8.73
C THR A 137 7.68 -0.02 -8.58
N PHE A 138 6.61 -0.37 -7.86
CA PHE A 138 6.34 -1.78 -7.55
C PHE A 138 5.78 -2.56 -8.75
N LYS A 139 4.87 -1.96 -9.53
CA LYS A 139 4.27 -2.64 -10.70
C LYS A 139 5.26 -2.84 -11.84
N ARG A 140 6.22 -1.92 -12.03
CA ARG A 140 7.30 -2.11 -13.02
C ARG A 140 8.21 -3.26 -12.57
N MET A 141 8.66 -3.24 -11.32
CA MET A 141 9.54 -4.27 -10.75
C MET A 141 8.89 -5.67 -10.77
N MET A 142 7.65 -5.77 -10.29
CA MET A 142 6.86 -6.99 -10.19
C MET A 142 5.50 -6.83 -10.90
N PRO A 143 5.41 -7.13 -12.20
CA PRO A 143 4.16 -6.97 -12.96
C PRO A 143 2.99 -7.82 -12.46
N THR A 144 3.27 -8.88 -11.72
CA THR A 144 2.29 -9.74 -11.05
C THR A 144 2.71 -9.94 -9.60
N PHE A 145 1.83 -9.57 -8.67
CA PHE A 145 2.02 -9.75 -7.25
C PHE A 145 0.75 -10.37 -6.67
N ALA A 146 0.74 -11.70 -6.60
CA ALA A 146 -0.40 -12.47 -6.15
C ALA A 146 -0.51 -12.43 -4.62
N TRP A 147 -1.69 -12.81 -4.11
CA TRP A 147 -2.01 -12.85 -2.69
C TRP A 147 -2.88 -14.05 -2.39
N GLU A 148 -2.59 -14.75 -1.29
CA GLU A 148 -3.38 -15.89 -0.83
C GLU A 148 -3.49 -15.94 0.70
N VAL A 149 -4.58 -16.54 1.17
CA VAL A 149 -4.74 -16.89 2.58
C VAL A 149 -4.01 -18.21 2.84
N LEU A 150 -3.12 -18.22 3.84
CA LEU A 150 -2.40 -19.43 4.25
C LEU A 150 -3.18 -20.21 5.30
N GLU A 151 -3.81 -19.50 6.24
CA GLU A 151 -4.48 -20.14 7.38
C GLU A 151 -5.47 -19.16 8.02
N VAL A 152 -6.62 -19.65 8.49
CA VAL A 152 -7.61 -18.85 9.25
C VAL A 152 -7.78 -19.43 10.64
N TYR A 153 -7.66 -18.59 11.66
CA TYR A 153 -7.69 -18.96 13.07
C TYR A 153 -9.04 -18.64 13.76
N SER A 154 -9.82 -17.71 13.22
CA SER A 154 -11.13 -17.32 13.78
C SER A 154 -12.08 -16.80 12.70
N GLY A 155 -13.38 -16.93 12.94
CA GLY A 155 -14.45 -16.45 12.06
C GLY A 155 -15.10 -15.15 12.54
N PRO A 156 -16.05 -14.58 11.77
CA PRO A 156 -16.73 -13.34 12.11
C PRO A 156 -17.36 -13.35 13.51
N PRO A 157 -17.45 -12.19 14.20
CA PRO A 157 -17.17 -10.84 13.68
C PRO A 157 -15.68 -10.47 13.69
N THR A 158 -14.82 -11.21 14.39
CA THR A 158 -13.37 -10.94 14.44
C THR A 158 -12.61 -12.08 13.81
N VAL A 159 -12.17 -11.89 12.57
CA VAL A 159 -11.46 -12.86 11.76
C VAL A 159 -9.96 -12.62 11.90
N SER A 160 -9.20 -13.65 12.25
CA SER A 160 -7.74 -13.61 12.29
C SER A 160 -7.14 -14.66 11.37
N PHE A 161 -6.20 -14.28 10.52
CA PHE A 161 -5.65 -15.15 9.48
C PHE A 161 -4.20 -14.81 9.14
N ARG A 162 -3.48 -15.79 8.59
CA ARG A 162 -2.15 -15.64 8.02
C ARG A 162 -2.24 -15.63 6.50
N TRP A 163 -1.39 -14.85 5.86
CA TRP A 163 -1.41 -14.63 4.42
C TRP A 163 0.01 -14.53 3.86
N ARG A 164 0.11 -14.62 2.54
CA ARG A 164 1.31 -14.21 1.81
C ARG A 164 1.01 -13.41 0.54
N HIS A 165 1.95 -12.56 0.18
CA HIS A 165 2.02 -11.84 -1.09
C HIS A 165 3.27 -12.31 -1.82
N TRP A 166 3.16 -12.69 -3.09
CA TRP A 166 4.34 -13.13 -3.84
C TRP A 166 4.34 -12.70 -5.30
N GLY A 167 5.54 -12.55 -5.85
CA GLY A 167 5.78 -12.19 -7.24
C GLY A 167 7.20 -12.53 -7.68
N VAL A 168 7.52 -12.17 -8.92
CA VAL A 168 8.87 -12.33 -9.48
C VAL A 168 9.42 -10.95 -9.79
N MET A 169 10.65 -10.67 -9.32
CA MET A 169 11.36 -9.43 -9.64
C MET A 169 11.87 -9.47 -11.08
N LYS A 170 11.01 -9.06 -12.02
CA LYS A 170 11.31 -9.11 -13.46
C LYS A 170 12.16 -7.94 -13.94
N ASN A 171 11.99 -6.78 -13.31
CA ASN A 171 12.68 -5.55 -13.69
C ASN A 171 13.35 -4.91 -12.48
N ASP A 172 14.25 -3.96 -12.73
CA ASP A 172 14.97 -3.23 -11.70
C ASP A 172 13.99 -2.53 -10.73
N TYR A 173 14.34 -2.57 -9.45
CA TYR A 173 13.71 -1.70 -8.46
C TYR A 173 14.26 -0.29 -8.63
N VAL A 174 13.37 0.70 -8.69
CA VAL A 174 13.73 2.12 -8.67
C VAL A 174 12.76 2.85 -7.76
N GLY A 175 13.25 3.42 -6.66
CA GLY A 175 12.45 4.14 -5.66
C GLY A 175 13.24 5.26 -4.99
N PHE A 176 12.63 5.93 -4.01
CA PHE A 176 13.29 6.97 -3.21
C PHE A 176 13.35 6.56 -1.75
N ASN A 177 14.51 6.69 -1.12
CA ASN A 177 14.66 6.35 0.30
C ASN A 177 14.29 7.49 1.26
N ASN A 178 14.43 7.25 2.56
CA ASN A 178 14.20 8.21 3.63
C ASN A 178 15.13 9.45 3.62
N LYS A 179 16.09 9.54 2.69
CA LYS A 179 16.93 10.72 2.48
C LYS A 179 16.58 11.47 1.18
N GLY A 180 15.59 10.98 0.43
CA GLY A 180 15.24 11.49 -0.90
C GLY A 180 16.24 11.12 -1.99
N GLU A 181 17.09 10.11 -1.75
CA GLU A 181 18.01 9.58 -2.76
C GLU A 181 17.28 8.57 -3.64
N LYS A 182 17.57 8.57 -4.94
CA LYS A 182 17.08 7.54 -5.87
C LYS A 182 17.86 6.26 -5.63
N VAL A 183 17.16 5.22 -5.23
CA VAL A 183 17.68 3.89 -4.94
C VAL A 183 17.37 2.96 -6.11
N THR A 184 18.41 2.30 -6.62
CA THR A 184 18.25 1.26 -7.64
C THR A 184 18.80 -0.08 -7.15
N ALA A 185 18.02 -1.15 -7.34
CA ALA A 185 18.48 -2.53 -7.20
C ALA A 185 18.22 -3.29 -8.50
N LYS A 186 19.22 -4.05 -8.96
CA LYS A 186 19.14 -4.77 -10.24
C LYS A 186 18.23 -5.97 -10.14
N ALA A 187 17.44 -6.20 -11.20
CA ALA A 187 16.59 -7.38 -11.30
C ALA A 187 17.43 -8.65 -11.20
N HIS A 188 17.09 -9.52 -10.27
CA HIS A 188 17.71 -10.84 -10.13
C HIS A 188 16.80 -11.98 -10.64
N GLY A 189 15.58 -11.68 -11.10
CA GLY A 189 14.64 -12.67 -11.64
C GLY A 189 14.07 -13.65 -10.61
N GLY A 190 14.42 -13.48 -9.33
CA GLY A 190 13.99 -14.36 -8.24
C GLY A 190 12.58 -14.04 -7.74
N ALA A 191 12.07 -14.94 -6.91
CA ALA A 191 10.80 -14.74 -6.21
C ALA A 191 10.97 -13.74 -5.07
N ILE A 192 9.94 -12.92 -4.86
CA ILE A 192 9.72 -12.14 -3.66
C ILE A 192 8.46 -12.70 -3.02
N ASP A 193 8.54 -13.17 -1.78
CA ASP A 193 7.44 -13.76 -1.01
C ASP A 193 7.46 -13.19 0.40
N ILE A 194 6.47 -12.34 0.71
CA ILE A 194 6.29 -11.74 2.02
C ILE A 194 5.06 -12.33 2.70
N GLN A 195 5.17 -12.53 4.02
CA GLN A 195 4.08 -13.09 4.82
C GLN A 195 3.71 -12.17 5.97
N GLY A 196 2.46 -12.29 6.40
CA GLY A 196 1.97 -11.55 7.54
C GLY A 196 0.74 -12.17 8.16
N VAL A 197 0.26 -11.52 9.20
CA VAL A 197 -0.98 -11.86 9.91
C VAL A 197 -1.89 -10.65 9.93
N THR A 198 -3.19 -10.89 9.85
CA THR A 198 -4.21 -9.85 9.91
C THR A 198 -5.29 -10.26 10.90
N VAL A 199 -5.75 -9.29 11.69
CA VAL A 199 -6.97 -9.38 12.50
C VAL A 199 -7.93 -8.32 11.97
N ALA A 200 -9.07 -8.77 11.45
CA ALA A 200 -10.10 -7.93 10.86
C ALA A 200 -11.44 -8.10 11.60
N THR A 201 -12.06 -6.99 11.98
CA THR A 201 -13.45 -6.96 12.44
C THR A 201 -14.36 -6.64 11.26
N VAL A 202 -15.45 -7.40 11.12
CA VAL A 202 -16.48 -7.22 10.08
C VAL A 202 -17.87 -7.10 10.70
N ASN A 203 -18.76 -6.37 10.03
CA ASN A 203 -20.18 -6.32 10.39
C ASN A 203 -20.96 -7.55 9.84
N ASP A 204 -22.27 -7.59 10.07
CA ASP A 204 -23.15 -8.70 9.62
C ASP A 204 -23.23 -8.84 8.09
N LYS A 205 -22.84 -7.79 7.35
CA LYS A 205 -22.73 -7.81 5.90
C LYS A 205 -21.33 -8.23 5.44
N LEU A 206 -20.44 -8.64 6.34
CA LEU A 206 -19.03 -8.95 6.07
C LEU A 206 -18.23 -7.75 5.51
N GLN A 207 -18.63 -6.53 5.84
CA GLN A 207 -17.88 -5.33 5.52
C GLN A 207 -16.83 -5.05 6.58
N LEU A 208 -15.62 -4.67 6.15
CA LEU A 208 -14.49 -4.37 7.03
C LEU A 208 -14.77 -3.12 7.88
N GLN A 209 -14.56 -3.24 9.20
CA GLN A 209 -14.63 -2.14 10.17
C GLN A 209 -13.24 -1.81 10.73
N SER A 210 -12.51 -2.80 11.25
CA SER A 210 -11.16 -2.57 11.77
C SER A 210 -10.22 -3.60 11.20
N VAL A 211 -9.19 -3.17 10.47
CA VAL A 211 -8.20 -4.05 9.86
C VAL A 211 -6.83 -3.75 10.46
N ARG A 212 -6.25 -4.73 11.13
CA ARG A 212 -4.89 -4.63 11.68
C ARG A 212 -4.02 -5.69 11.08
N THR A 213 -2.90 -5.27 10.50
CA THR A 213 -2.00 -6.16 9.78
C THR A 213 -0.58 -6.05 10.35
N TRP A 214 0.08 -7.19 10.51
CA TRP A 214 1.47 -7.27 10.96
C TRP A 214 2.29 -8.11 10.00
N PHE A 215 3.43 -7.57 9.58
CA PHE A 215 4.41 -8.25 8.73
C PHE A 215 5.78 -7.56 8.88
N ASP A 216 6.85 -8.21 8.45
CA ASP A 216 8.17 -7.58 8.41
C ASP A 216 8.27 -6.65 7.19
N PRO A 217 8.26 -5.31 7.37
CA PRO A 217 8.28 -4.36 6.26
C PRO A 217 9.61 -4.37 5.50
N MET A 218 10.68 -4.90 6.11
CA MET A 218 12.00 -4.98 5.49
C MET A 218 12.22 -6.30 4.74
N ASP A 219 11.39 -7.32 4.97
CA ASP A 219 11.55 -8.63 4.32
C ASP A 219 11.51 -8.51 2.79
N MET A 220 10.55 -7.74 2.25
CA MET A 220 10.50 -7.43 0.83
C MET A 220 11.82 -6.82 0.31
N PHE A 221 12.36 -5.83 1.02
CA PHE A 221 13.57 -5.13 0.58
C PHE A 221 14.83 -5.98 0.69
N ARG A 222 14.92 -6.86 1.70
CA ARG A 222 16.00 -7.86 1.78
C ARG A 222 15.93 -8.84 0.62
N GLN A 223 14.74 -9.16 0.11
CA GLN A 223 14.56 -10.00 -1.08
C GLN A 223 14.82 -9.24 -2.38
N ILE A 224 14.47 -7.95 -2.47
CA ILE A 224 14.78 -7.07 -3.62
C ILE A 224 16.29 -6.86 -3.78
N ALA A 225 17.00 -6.72 -2.66
CA ALA A 225 18.42 -6.36 -2.63
C ALA A 225 19.16 -7.23 -1.61
N PRO A 226 19.34 -8.55 -1.87
CA PRO A 226 19.97 -9.48 -0.93
C PRO A 226 21.42 -9.11 -0.61
N ASP A 227 22.11 -8.47 -1.57
CA ASP A 227 23.48 -7.98 -1.43
C ASP A 227 23.55 -6.48 -1.06
N GLY A 228 22.41 -5.86 -0.73
CA GLY A 228 22.30 -4.43 -0.41
C GLY A 228 22.05 -3.52 -1.62
N VAL A 229 21.86 -2.23 -1.35
CA VAL A 229 21.55 -1.22 -2.37
C VAL A 229 22.73 -1.04 -3.35
N VAL A 230 22.47 -1.26 -4.64
CA VAL A 230 23.49 -1.20 -5.70
C VAL A 230 23.85 0.23 -6.07
N LYS A 231 22.89 1.16 -6.05
CA LYS A 231 23.12 2.56 -6.44
C LYS A 231 22.23 3.53 -5.67
N LYS A 232 22.82 4.63 -5.20
CA LYS A 232 22.13 5.79 -4.59
C LYS A 232 22.55 7.03 -5.36
N ASP A 233 21.61 7.67 -6.05
CA ASP A 233 21.85 8.89 -6.81
C ASP A 233 21.12 10.08 -6.16
N ALA A 234 21.75 11.26 -6.21
CA ALA A 234 21.08 12.51 -5.88
C ALA A 234 20.02 12.84 -6.94
N VAL A 235 18.87 13.35 -6.48
CA VAL A 235 17.71 13.63 -7.32
C VAL A 235 17.54 15.14 -7.50
N ASP A 236 17.22 15.57 -8.72
CA ASP A 236 16.76 16.94 -8.95
C ASP A 236 15.37 17.14 -8.31
N LYS A 237 15.33 17.93 -7.24
CA LYS A 237 14.12 18.22 -6.46
C LYS A 237 13.10 19.10 -7.20
N SER A 238 13.43 19.60 -8.39
CA SER A 238 12.49 20.35 -9.24
C SER A 238 11.53 19.46 -10.04
N LEU A 239 11.84 18.17 -10.18
CA LEU A 239 11.01 17.20 -10.92
C LEU A 239 9.89 16.64 -10.04
N SER A 240 8.78 16.23 -10.67
CA SER A 240 7.76 15.44 -9.99
C SER A 240 8.33 14.06 -9.60
N PRO A 241 7.82 13.39 -8.56
CA PRO A 241 8.31 12.05 -8.17
C PRO A 241 8.25 11.04 -9.33
N GLY A 242 7.20 11.10 -10.16
CA GLY A 242 7.05 10.23 -11.32
C GLY A 242 8.08 10.46 -12.43
N ASP A 243 8.47 11.72 -12.68
CA ASP A 243 9.49 12.10 -13.68
C ASP A 243 10.90 11.82 -13.16
N ALA A 244 11.16 12.07 -11.88
CA ALA A 244 12.43 11.79 -11.22
C ALA A 244 12.75 10.27 -11.18
N LEU A 245 11.72 9.41 -11.11
CA LEU A 245 11.89 7.96 -11.24
C LEU A 245 12.46 7.56 -12.60
N ASP A 246 12.08 8.25 -13.68
CA ASP A 246 12.52 7.93 -15.04
C ASP A 246 13.76 8.73 -15.49
N SER A 247 14.19 9.77 -14.74
CA SER A 247 15.34 10.58 -15.14
C SER A 247 16.68 9.86 -14.94
N ASP A 248 17.52 9.86 -15.97
CA ASP A 248 18.93 9.42 -15.89
C ASP A 248 19.90 10.53 -15.45
N MET A 249 19.41 11.76 -15.28
CA MET A 249 20.22 12.91 -14.88
C MET A 249 20.69 12.75 -13.43
N LYS A 250 22.00 12.55 -13.26
CA LYS A 250 22.68 12.78 -11.99
C LYS A 250 22.67 14.28 -11.73
N ALA A 251 22.02 14.74 -10.65
CA ALA A 251 22.26 16.09 -10.19
C ALA A 251 23.72 16.17 -9.70
N GLU A 252 24.63 16.72 -10.52
CA GLU A 252 25.93 17.17 -10.02
C GLU A 252 25.66 18.33 -9.06
N ILE A 253 25.95 18.11 -7.77
CA ILE A 253 25.99 19.19 -6.80
C ILE A 253 27.19 20.05 -7.18
N ASP A 254 26.95 21.20 -7.81
CA ASP A 254 27.97 22.21 -8.08
C ASP A 254 28.56 22.69 -6.74
N GLN A 255 29.69 22.10 -6.34
CA GLN A 255 30.45 22.49 -5.15
C GLN A 255 31.27 23.76 -5.41
N LYS A 256 30.67 24.83 -5.92
CA LYS A 256 31.27 26.16 -5.88
C LYS A 256 30.66 26.98 -4.75
N PRO A 257 31.44 27.30 -3.69
CA PRO A 257 30.98 28.20 -2.63
C PRO A 257 30.62 29.55 -3.23
N ARG A 258 29.38 30.01 -3.05
CA ARG A 258 29.02 31.40 -3.35
C ARG A 258 29.73 32.36 -2.38
N PRO A 259 30.19 33.54 -2.84
CA PRO A 259 30.86 34.52 -1.98
C PRO A 259 29.91 35.05 -0.90
N LYS A 260 30.45 35.31 0.29
CA LYS A 260 29.74 35.89 1.43
C LYS A 260 29.14 37.25 1.09
N GLU A 261 27.82 37.33 0.99
CA GLU A 261 27.11 38.60 1.16
C GLU A 261 26.94 38.90 2.65
N THR A 262 27.42 40.07 3.03
CA THR A 262 27.31 40.65 4.37
C THR A 262 25.89 41.17 4.54
N SER A 263 25.09 40.50 5.37
CA SER A 263 23.88 41.13 5.92
C SER A 263 23.85 40.90 7.43
N THR A 264 23.93 42.02 8.14
CA THR A 264 23.76 42.15 9.57
C THR A 264 22.28 42.05 9.90
N ALA A 265 21.80 40.87 10.29
CA ALA A 265 20.56 40.72 11.06
C ALA A 265 20.58 39.33 11.71
N THR A 266 20.57 39.29 13.04
CA THR A 266 20.34 38.07 13.82
C THR A 266 18.84 37.80 13.89
N PRO A 267 18.31 36.64 13.45
CA PRO A 267 17.00 36.19 13.86
C PRO A 267 17.14 35.19 15.00
N ALA A 268 16.50 35.51 16.12
CA ALA A 268 16.35 34.62 17.27
C ALA A 268 15.60 33.33 16.91
N ILE A 269 16.02 32.24 17.55
CA ILE A 269 15.35 30.93 17.54
C ILE A 269 14.08 31.04 18.39
N PRO A 270 12.89 30.61 17.92
CA PRO A 270 11.73 30.46 18.79
C PRO A 270 11.92 29.23 19.70
N ASP A 271 11.98 29.45 21.01
CA ASP A 271 11.88 28.42 22.04
C ASP A 271 10.49 27.77 22.00
N GLY A 272 10.42 26.46 21.76
CA GLY A 272 9.12 25.76 21.71
C GLY A 272 9.15 24.23 21.72
N HIS A 273 10.32 23.58 21.72
CA HIS A 273 10.38 22.12 21.84
C HIS A 273 11.01 21.72 23.19
N PRO A 274 10.32 20.93 24.03
CA PRO A 274 10.95 20.38 25.23
C PRO A 274 12.13 19.50 24.79
N SER A 275 13.29 19.70 25.41
CA SER A 275 14.50 18.91 25.13
C SER A 275 14.22 17.44 25.40
N VAL A 276 14.21 16.63 24.34
CA VAL A 276 14.05 15.19 24.46
C VAL A 276 15.35 14.61 25.03
N ASN A 277 15.28 14.07 26.25
CA ASN A 277 16.43 13.44 26.91
C ASN A 277 16.71 12.09 26.25
N ALA A 278 17.67 12.06 25.31
CA ALA A 278 18.06 10.87 24.57
C ALA A 278 18.49 9.69 25.47
N GLN A 279 19.03 9.96 26.67
CA GLN A 279 19.35 8.92 27.65
C GLN A 279 18.12 8.24 28.25
N LYS A 280 16.95 8.90 28.29
CA LYS A 280 15.70 8.27 28.74
C LYS A 280 15.15 7.32 27.68
N LEU A 281 15.18 7.72 26.40
CA LEU A 281 14.78 6.86 25.27
C LEU A 281 15.64 5.59 25.15
N MET A 282 16.93 5.67 25.47
CA MET A 282 17.82 4.50 25.46
C MET A 282 17.59 3.54 26.63
N LYS A 283 17.06 4.01 27.78
CA LYS A 283 16.76 3.14 28.93
C LYS A 283 15.45 2.37 28.79
N ASP A 284 14.53 2.87 27.96
CA ASP A 284 13.22 2.24 27.71
C ASP A 284 13.26 1.23 26.54
N ALA A 285 14.43 1.00 25.93
CA ALA A 285 14.67 -0.02 24.90
C ALA A 285 14.77 -1.44 25.52
N GLY A 286 13.65 -1.89 26.12
CA GLY A 286 13.38 -3.31 26.30
C GLY A 286 13.03 -3.97 24.97
N CYS A 287 13.00 -5.31 24.96
CA CYS A 287 12.65 -6.17 23.83
C CYS A 287 11.61 -5.52 22.88
N PRO A 288 11.86 -5.41 21.55
CA PRO A 288 10.97 -4.71 20.62
C PRO A 288 9.58 -5.35 20.46
N PHE A 289 9.32 -6.47 21.12
CA PHE A 289 8.03 -7.15 21.18
C PHE A 289 7.18 -6.75 22.41
N ALA A 290 7.74 -6.00 23.36
CA ALA A 290 7.00 -5.50 24.51
C ALA A 290 6.58 -4.05 24.24
N GLY A 291 5.30 -3.83 23.91
CA GLY A 291 4.73 -2.48 23.88
C GLY A 291 4.98 -1.74 25.20
N THR A 292 4.97 -0.41 25.15
CA THR A 292 5.34 0.49 26.27
C THR A 292 4.41 0.39 27.48
N SER A 293 3.30 -0.34 27.39
CA SER A 293 2.34 -0.56 28.48
C SER A 293 1.69 -1.96 28.38
N PRO A 294 2.16 -2.95 29.18
CA PRO A 294 1.58 -4.30 29.19
C PRO A 294 0.09 -4.37 29.56
N LYS A 295 -0.45 -3.32 30.21
CA LYS A 295 -1.86 -3.24 30.61
C LYS A 295 -2.79 -2.81 29.47
N GLU A 296 -2.30 -2.06 28.49
CA GLU A 296 -3.06 -1.63 27.31
C GLU A 296 -3.18 -2.73 26.25
N ALA A 297 -2.26 -3.70 26.25
CA ALA A 297 -2.27 -4.85 25.34
C ALA A 297 -3.43 -5.85 25.60
N VAL A 298 -4.11 -5.75 26.74
CA VAL A 298 -5.14 -6.72 27.17
C VAL A 298 -6.56 -6.24 26.83
N THR A 299 -6.74 -4.95 26.52
CA THR A 299 -8.05 -4.39 26.19
C THR A 299 -8.33 -4.46 24.68
N PRO A 300 -9.50 -4.94 24.24
CA PRO A 300 -9.94 -4.78 22.85
C PRO A 300 -9.91 -3.29 22.49
N TYR A 301 -9.11 -2.92 21.49
CA TYR A 301 -9.08 -1.55 20.99
C TYR A 301 -10.44 -1.20 20.36
N PRO A 302 -11.15 -0.18 20.87
CA PRO A 302 -12.37 0.28 20.23
C PRO A 302 -12.04 0.88 18.85
N PRO A 303 -12.97 0.82 17.88
CA PRO A 303 -12.82 1.56 16.63
C PRO A 303 -12.60 3.06 16.94
N ALA A 304 -11.73 3.70 16.16
CA ALA A 304 -11.43 5.11 16.35
C ALA A 304 -12.72 5.94 16.23
N ALA A 305 -13.01 6.75 17.25
CA ALA A 305 -14.06 7.76 17.14
C ALA A 305 -13.60 8.84 16.16
N VAL A 306 -14.51 9.27 15.27
CA VAL A 306 -14.25 10.34 14.30
C VAL A 306 -13.90 11.61 15.06
N ASP A 307 -12.71 12.16 14.84
CA ASP A 307 -12.28 13.40 15.49
C ASP A 307 -12.99 14.60 14.82
N GLU A 308 -14.11 15.04 15.40
CA GLU A 308 -14.84 16.22 14.93
C GLU A 308 -14.07 17.54 15.14
N ALA A 309 -12.94 17.52 15.87
CA ALA A 309 -12.18 18.73 16.22
C ALA A 309 -11.42 19.36 15.04
N ALA A 310 -11.17 18.62 13.96
CA ALA A 310 -10.46 19.13 12.77
C ALA A 310 -11.25 20.18 11.96
N LYS A 311 -12.53 20.44 12.29
CA LYS A 311 -13.34 21.49 11.63
C LYS A 311 -13.07 22.91 12.16
N ALA A 312 -12.31 23.10 13.25
CA ALA A 312 -12.26 24.39 13.95
C ALA A 312 -10.99 25.24 13.75
N SER A 313 -9.91 24.74 13.15
CA SER A 313 -8.68 25.54 12.96
C SER A 313 -8.51 25.98 11.50
N GLY A 314 -9.02 27.18 11.18
CA GLY A 314 -8.91 27.82 9.87
C GLY A 314 -7.50 28.27 9.44
N LYS A 315 -6.48 27.42 9.55
CA LYS A 315 -5.18 27.61 8.91
C LYS A 315 -5.05 26.61 7.76
N ALA A 316 -5.36 27.09 6.56
CA ALA A 316 -5.07 26.38 5.33
C ALA A 316 -3.57 26.46 5.03
N ASP A 317 -2.84 25.37 5.31
CA ASP A 317 -1.56 25.14 4.63
C ASP A 317 -1.86 24.99 3.14
N LYS A 318 -1.28 25.89 2.33
CA LYS A 318 -1.37 25.84 0.87
C LYS A 318 -0.62 24.62 0.35
N LEU A 319 -1.28 23.47 0.35
CA LEU A 319 -0.91 22.28 -0.42
C LEU A 319 -1.91 22.17 -1.59
N SER A 320 -1.41 22.23 -2.83
CA SER A 320 -2.25 22.10 -4.02
C SER A 320 -2.66 20.66 -4.24
N HIS A 321 -3.90 20.48 -4.70
CA HIS A 321 -4.57 19.21 -4.97
C HIS A 321 -3.87 18.39 -6.08
N PRO A 322 -3.74 17.05 -5.97
CA PRO A 322 -3.12 16.20 -7.01
C PRO A 322 -4.02 15.91 -8.23
N ASN A 323 -5.10 16.67 -8.45
CA ASN A 323 -5.99 16.49 -9.60
C ASN A 323 -5.58 17.37 -10.79
N LEU A 324 -4.29 17.42 -11.13
CA LEU A 324 -3.88 18.01 -12.41
C LEU A 324 -4.18 16.98 -13.52
N PRO A 325 -4.95 17.34 -14.56
CA PRO A 325 -5.16 16.46 -15.71
C PRO A 325 -3.81 16.05 -16.32
N LEU A 326 -3.63 14.75 -16.58
CA LEU A 326 -2.44 14.25 -17.26
C LEU A 326 -2.33 14.89 -18.65
N ARG A 327 -1.10 15.17 -19.09
CA ARG A 327 -0.85 15.77 -20.40
C ARG A 327 -1.34 14.81 -21.50
N PRO A 328 -1.92 15.31 -22.60
CA PRO A 328 -2.49 14.48 -23.67
C PRO A 328 -1.53 13.42 -24.23
N SER A 329 -0.23 13.74 -24.35
CA SER A 329 0.81 12.81 -24.80
C SER A 329 0.94 11.58 -23.88
N MET A 330 0.83 11.79 -22.58
CA MET A 330 0.91 10.74 -21.56
C MET A 330 -0.33 9.83 -21.59
N MET A 331 -1.49 10.38 -21.94
CA MET A 331 -2.71 9.59 -22.16
C MET A 331 -2.66 8.76 -23.45
N GLU A 332 -1.92 9.19 -24.46
CA GLU A 332 -1.80 8.49 -25.74
C GLU A 332 -0.89 7.26 -25.63
N VAL A 333 0.21 7.37 -24.88
CA VAL A 333 1.12 6.25 -24.59
C VAL A 333 0.48 5.20 -23.68
N LEU A 334 -0.33 5.63 -22.70
CA LEU A 334 -1.09 4.70 -21.86
C LEU A 334 -2.23 3.98 -22.62
N LYS A 335 -2.67 4.51 -23.78
CA LYS A 335 -3.70 3.89 -24.64
C LYS A 335 -3.12 2.84 -25.59
N SER A 336 -1.86 2.99 -26.03
CA SER A 336 -1.20 2.02 -26.92
C SER A 336 -0.71 0.77 -26.21
N GLY A 337 -0.58 0.80 -24.88
CA GLY A 337 -0.03 -0.30 -24.09
C GLY A 337 1.49 -0.44 -24.19
N GLU A 338 2.16 0.49 -24.87
CA GLU A 338 3.61 0.61 -24.91
C GLU A 338 4.10 1.65 -23.89
N GLN A 339 5.36 1.52 -23.47
CA GLN A 339 5.99 2.47 -22.56
C GLN A 339 6.58 3.64 -23.37
N GLU A 340 6.62 4.85 -22.79
CA GLU A 340 7.42 5.95 -23.36
C GLU A 340 8.88 5.47 -23.50
N GLY A 341 9.43 5.51 -24.72
CA GLY A 341 10.82 5.14 -25.01
C GLY A 341 11.10 3.71 -25.47
N VAL A 342 10.10 2.90 -25.82
CA VAL A 342 10.34 1.59 -26.47
C VAL A 342 11.17 1.80 -27.76
N GLY A 343 12.37 1.24 -27.78
CA GLY A 343 13.32 1.36 -28.90
C GLY A 343 14.26 2.58 -28.87
N GLN A 344 14.23 3.40 -27.81
CA GLN A 344 15.13 4.54 -27.63
C GLN A 344 16.06 4.42 -26.42
N ASP A 345 16.16 3.24 -25.80
CA ASP A 345 17.13 2.99 -24.73
C ASP A 345 18.55 2.81 -25.33
N PRO A 346 19.50 3.73 -25.09
CA PRO A 346 20.88 3.60 -25.58
C PRO A 346 21.65 2.45 -24.91
N TYR A 347 21.04 1.74 -23.95
CA TYR A 347 21.62 0.61 -23.22
C TYR A 347 20.97 -0.75 -23.53
N ILE A 348 19.98 -0.81 -24.44
CA ILE A 348 19.42 -2.08 -24.95
C ILE A 348 19.96 -2.34 -26.37
N THR A 349 21.01 -3.15 -26.46
CA THR A 349 21.33 -3.85 -27.72
C THR A 349 20.40 -5.05 -27.88
N PRO A 350 19.60 -5.16 -28.96
CA PRO A 350 18.87 -6.38 -29.27
C PRO A 350 19.84 -7.54 -29.46
N ALA A 351 19.49 -8.72 -28.94
CA ALA A 351 20.26 -9.93 -29.21
C ALA A 351 20.25 -10.23 -30.72
N PRO A 352 21.37 -10.69 -31.31
CA PRO A 352 21.40 -11.04 -32.73
C PRO A 352 20.50 -12.24 -33.00
N ASP A 353 19.66 -12.13 -34.03
CA ASP A 353 18.75 -13.17 -34.48
C ASP A 353 19.51 -14.48 -34.76
N SER A 354 19.22 -15.52 -33.99
CA SER A 354 19.64 -16.87 -34.29
C SER A 354 18.67 -17.48 -35.31
N SER A 355 18.83 -17.10 -36.57
CA SER A 355 18.30 -17.86 -37.70
C SER A 355 19.44 -18.16 -38.68
N SER A 356 19.91 -19.40 -38.64
CA SER A 356 20.52 -20.10 -39.77
C SER A 356 19.96 -21.50 -39.81
#